data_AF-W2SFI5-F1
#
_entry.id   AF-W2SFI5-F1
#
_cell.length_a   1.000
_cell.length_b   1.000
_cell.length_c   1.000
_cell.angle_alpha   90.00
_cell.angle_beta   90.00
_cell.angle_gamma   90.00
#
_symmetry.space_group_name_H-M   'P 1'
#
loop_
_entity.id
_entity.type
_entity.pdbx_description
1 polymer ?
#
loop_
_entity_poly.entity_id
_entity_poly.type
_entity_poly.pdbx_seq_one_letter_code
_entity_poly.pdbx_strand_id
1 'polypeptide(L)' 'MSILALLVEASACAWGNLAVLHGSETINDVIRAVISFANSHLSISASNQLLLFAFANKIKRR' A
#
# COMPACT_ATOMS: atom_id res chain seq x y z
N MET A 1 8.23 19.36 8.70
CA MET A 1 6.84 18.96 8.37
C MET A 1 6.76 18.64 6.89
N SER A 2 6.75 17.35 6.56
CA SER A 2 6.46 16.87 5.20
C SER A 2 5.27 15.90 5.22
N ILE A 3 4.57 15.84 4.09
CA ILE A 3 3.43 14.94 3.90
C ILE A 3 3.86 13.86 2.91
N LEU A 4 3.71 12.60 3.29
CA LEU A 4 3.83 11.46 2.38
C LEU A 4 2.42 10.98 2.00
N ALA A 5 2.08 11.07 0.72
CA ALA A 5 0.83 10.52 0.18
C ALA A 5 1.12 9.23 -0.60
N LEU A 6 0.58 8.11 -0.12
CA LEU A 6 0.68 6.80 -0.75
C LEU A 6 -0.65 6.43 -1.37
N LEU A 7 -0.65 6.14 -2.66
CA LEU A 7 -1.80 5.59 -3.38
C LEU A 7 -1.50 4.14 -3.75
N VAL A 8 -2.24 3.21 -3.19
CA VAL A 8 -2.08 1.77 -3.43
C VAL A 8 -3.27 1.28 -4.25
N GLU A 9 -3.00 0.66 -5.39
CA GLU A 9 -4.03 -0.11 -6.08
C GLU A 9 -4.28 -1.39 -5.26
N ALA A 10 -5.48 -1.54 -4.71
CA ALA A 10 -5.93 -2.66 -3.88
C ALA A 10 -6.97 -3.54 -4.59
N SER A 11 -6.92 -3.62 -5.93
CA SER A 11 -7.86 -4.44 -6.69
C SER A 11 -7.56 -5.94 -6.50
N ALA A 12 -8.57 -6.71 -6.13
CA ALA A 12 -8.40 -8.15 -5.88
C ALA A 12 -7.85 -8.88 -7.12
N CYS A 13 -8.20 -8.43 -8.33
CA CYS A 13 -7.66 -8.99 -9.58
C CYS A 13 -6.16 -8.71 -9.75
N ALA A 14 -5.69 -7.48 -9.49
CA ALA A 14 -4.26 -7.17 -9.61
C ALA A 14 -3.44 -7.94 -8.58
N TRP A 15 -3.91 -8.00 -7.33
CA TRP A 15 -3.26 -8.73 -6.25
C TRP A 15 -3.30 -10.24 -6.48
N GLY A 16 -4.41 -10.75 -7.01
CA GLY A 16 -4.52 -12.15 -7.44
C GLY A 16 -3.52 -12.51 -8.54
N ASN A 17 -3.39 -11.65 -9.57
CA ASN A 17 -2.39 -11.87 -10.63
C ASN A 17 -0.96 -11.84 -10.08
N LEU A 18 -0.66 -10.92 -9.15
CA LEU A 18 0.63 -10.85 -8.48
C LEU A 18 0.93 -12.13 -7.70
N ALA A 19 -0.06 -12.64 -6.95
CA ALA A 19 0.08 -13.88 -6.19
C ALA A 19 0.24 -15.12 -7.07
N VAL A 20 -0.40 -15.15 -8.24
CA VAL A 20 -0.21 -16.24 -9.23
C VAL A 20 1.21 -16.22 -9.79
N LEU A 21 1.77 -15.03 -10.03
CA LEU A 21 3.10 -14.88 -10.65
C LEU A 21 4.25 -15.12 -9.66
N HIS A 22 4.10 -14.69 -8.41
CA HIS A 22 5.20 -14.66 -7.43
C HIS A 22 4.94 -15.47 -6.15
N GLY A 23 3.74 -16.03 -6.00
CA GLY A 23 3.30 -16.75 -4.81
C GLY A 23 2.47 -15.89 -3.87
N SER A 24 1.66 -16.53 -3.03
CA SER A 24 0.74 -15.85 -2.11
C SER A 24 1.45 -14.99 -1.05
N GLU A 25 2.67 -15.35 -0.66
CA GLU A 25 3.45 -14.60 0.33
C GLU A 25 3.89 -13.23 -0.17
N THR A 26 3.99 -13.03 -1.50
CA THR A 26 4.40 -11.75 -2.08
C THR A 26 3.47 -10.60 -1.70
N ILE A 27 2.17 -10.88 -1.53
CA ILE A 27 1.19 -9.92 -1.02
C ILE A 27 1.62 -9.41 0.36
N ASN A 28 1.98 -10.32 1.27
CA ASN A 28 2.39 -9.99 2.62
C ASN A 28 3.68 -9.16 2.62
N ASP A 29 4.64 -9.53 1.77
CA ASP A 29 5.92 -8.84 1.66
C ASP A 29 5.76 -7.41 1.12
N VAL A 30 4.89 -7.21 0.13
CA VAL A 30 4.56 -5.87 -0.40
C VAL A 30 3.90 -5.02 0.68
N ILE A 31 2.93 -5.55 1.42
CA ILE A 31 2.27 -4.82 2.52
C ILE A 31 3.30 -4.44 3.59
N ARG A 32 4.17 -5.37 4.00
CA ARG A 32 5.22 -5.11 5.00
C ARG A 32 6.21 -4.05 4.52
N ALA A 33 6.58 -4.06 3.24
CA ALA A 33 7.45 -3.05 2.66
C ALA A 33 6.80 -1.66 2.69
N VAL A 34 5.51 -1.54 2.34
CA VAL A 34 4.76 -0.28 2.40
C VAL A 34 4.69 0.25 3.83
N ILE A 35 4.39 -0.61 4.81
CA ILE A 35 4.36 -0.23 6.23
C ILE A 35 5.74 0.24 6.69
N SER A 36 6.81 -0.48 6.34
CA SER A 36 8.17 -0.12 6.72
C SER A 36 8.61 1.22 6.13
N PHE A 37 8.26 1.48 4.87
CA PHE A 37 8.52 2.75 4.21
C PHE A 37 7.77 3.92 4.87
N ALA A 38 6.48 3.74 5.16
CA ALA A 38 5.66 4.74 5.83
C ALA A 38 6.18 5.04 7.25
N ASN A 39 6.55 4.01 8.00
CA ASN A 39 7.13 4.17 9.34
C ASN A 39 8.49 4.86 9.29
N SER A 40 9.31 4.59 8.28
CA SER A 40 10.58 5.29 8.08
C SER A 40 10.34 6.78 7.89
N HIS A 41 9.35 7.18 7.07
CA HIS A 41 8.95 8.58 6.91
C HIS A 41 8.48 9.23 8.22
N LEU A 42 7.63 8.54 8.99
CA LEU A 42 7.13 9.06 10.27
C LEU A 42 8.25 9.18 11.32
N SER A 43 9.25 8.29 11.28
CA SER A 43 10.37 8.31 12.23
C SER A 43 11.32 9.50 12.04
N ILE A 44 11.36 10.11 10.84
CA ILE A 44 12.23 11.26 10.53
C ILE A 44 11.83 12.50 11.35
N SER A 45 10.54 12.69 11.63
CA SER A 45 10.06 13.82 12.44
C SER A 45 8.65 13.57 12.97
N ALA A 46 8.40 13.92 14.23
CA ALA A 46 7.07 13.91 14.84
C ALA A 46 6.05 14.83 14.15
N SER A 47 6.52 15.79 13.34
CA SER A 47 5.66 16.68 12.54
C SER A 47 5.26 16.09 11.19
N ASN A 48 5.79 14.93 10.80
CA ASN A 48 5.49 14.34 9.51
C ASN A 48 4.08 13.74 9.49
N GLN A 49 3.44 13.85 8.34
CA GLN A 49 2.09 13.32 8.12
C GLN A 49 2.14 12.24 7.03
N LEU A 50 1.26 11.25 7.18
CA LEU A 50 1.05 10.17 6.23
C LEU A 50 -0.40 10.16 5.78
N LEU A 51 -0.61 10.12 4.46
CA LEU A 51 -1.91 9.89 3.84
C LEU A 51 -1.81 8.58 3.05
N LEU A 52 -2.59 7.57 3.42
CA LEU A 52 -2.63 6.29 2.71
C LEU A 52 -4.01 6.11 2.09
N PHE A 53 -4.04 6.03 0.76
CA PHE A 53 -5.23 5.81 -0.03
C PHE A 53 -5.15 4.45 -0.70
N ALA A 54 -6.25 3.71 -0.65
CA ALA A 54 -6.44 2.51 -1.44
C ALA A 54 -7.51 2.77 -2.50
N PHE A 55 -7.24 2.37 -3.73
CA PHE A 55 -8.26 2.36 -4.78
C PHE A 55 -8.33 0.97 -5.40
N ALA A 56 -9.51 0.55 -5.82
CA ALA A 56 -9.62 -0.66 -6.62
C ALA A 56 -10.39 -0.34 -7.89
N ASN A 57 -9.81 -0.72 -9.02
CA ASN A 57 -10.47 -0.61 -10.30
C ASN A 57 -11.68 -1.56 -10.31
N LYS A 58 -12.86 -1.07 -10.70
CA LYS A 58 -14.13 -1.82 -10.72
C LYS A 58 -14.76 -2.14 -9.35
N ILE A 59 -14.63 -1.30 -8.32
CA ILE A 59 -15.60 -1.33 -7.21
C ILE A 59 -16.95 -0.91 -7.77
N LYS A 60 -17.74 -1.85 -8.29
CA LYS A 60 -19.14 -1.60 -8.61
C LYS A 60 -19.84 -1.25 -7.30
N ARG A 61 -20.32 -0.01 -7.17
CA ARG A 61 -21.40 0.27 -6.21
C ARG A 61 -22.57 -0.62 -6.62
N ARG A 62 -22.84 -1.62 -5.79
CA ARG A 62 -24.04 -2.44 -5.90
C ARG A 62 -25.26 -1.58 -5.62
#